data_AF-G0QD89-F1
#
_entry.id   AF-G0QD89-F1
#
_cell.length_a   1.000
_cell.length_b   1.000
_cell.length_c   1.000
_cell.angle_alpha   90.00
_cell.angle_beta   90.00
_cell.angle_gamma   90.00
#
_symmetry.space_group_name_H-M   'P 1'
#
loop_
_entity.id
_entity.type
_entity.pdbx_description
1 polymer ?
#
loop_
_entity_poly.entity_id
_entity_poly.type
_entity_poly.pdbx_seq_one_letter_code
_entity_poly.pdbx_strand_id
1 'polypeptide(L)'
;MDSEFRCVGGIGRDTGQALLKHLSGGLRQHVNPSQRLDLMLLALGEKPGALVIGVEAGAVPVLEEFCHDLDLHSAVDYGQNRSLVDRVLRRDTRFLKECFFAARCRERLSLLDPDGDFCGTTDRATGEFLGYPDRAVDLYADSETAPAQEASEKAEEMLETGAVDQADLRRTRTVSYVPCPETQSILDCVETAKRRTRAIEAFDERFDTEVGERLMDSAKPVLGAER
;
A
#
# COMPACT_ATOMS: atom_id res chain seq x y z
N MET A 1 12.62 -0.27 -21.66
CA MET A 1 13.36 0.94 -21.22
C MET A 1 13.11 1.03 -19.74
N ASP A 2 13.95 0.36 -18.96
CA ASP A 2 13.85 0.33 -17.52
C ASP A 2 14.45 1.62 -16.98
N SER A 3 13.60 2.58 -16.63
CA SER A 3 14.03 3.68 -15.78
C SER A 3 14.24 3.11 -14.39
N GLU A 4 15.46 2.65 -14.10
CA GLU A 4 15.94 2.44 -12.74
C GLU A 4 15.65 3.71 -11.94
N PHE A 5 14.59 3.68 -11.13
CA PHE A 5 14.26 4.73 -10.17
C PHE A 5 15.33 4.74 -9.07
N ARG A 6 16.49 5.32 -9.38
CA ARG A 6 17.50 5.68 -8.38
C ARG A 6 17.05 6.95 -7.67
N CYS A 7 16.13 6.82 -6.71
CA CYS A 7 16.11 7.74 -5.58
C CYS A 7 17.22 7.33 -4.60
N VAL A 8 18.49 7.45 -5.02
CA VAL A 8 19.62 7.49 -4.08
C VAL A 8 19.77 8.94 -3.66
N GLY A 9 18.82 9.41 -2.87
CA GLY A 9 18.74 10.78 -2.40
C GLY A 9 17.57 10.87 -1.44
N GLY A 10 17.86 10.81 -0.14
CA GLY A 10 16.83 10.85 0.90
C GLY A 10 15.93 12.08 0.73
N ILE A 11 14.68 11.95 1.14
CA ILE A 11 13.65 13.01 1.11
C ILE A 11 14.22 14.37 1.52
N GLY A 12 13.93 15.45 0.79
CA GLY A 12 14.38 16.79 1.15
C GLY A 12 13.92 17.20 2.55
N ARG A 13 14.61 18.14 3.22
CA ARG A 13 14.18 18.61 4.56
C ARG A 13 12.75 19.14 4.53
N ASP A 14 12.43 19.96 3.54
CA ASP A 14 11.11 20.59 3.40
C ASP A 14 10.03 19.53 3.11
N THR A 15 10.31 18.63 2.15
CA THR A 15 9.43 17.50 1.82
C THR A 15 9.18 16.59 3.03
N GLY A 16 10.20 16.30 3.83
CA GLY A 16 10.05 15.46 5.01
C GLY A 16 9.30 16.15 6.15
N GLN A 17 9.46 17.47 6.32
CA GLN A 17 8.65 18.25 7.25
C GLN A 17 7.17 18.31 6.81
N ALA A 18 6.91 18.47 5.52
CA ALA A 18 5.56 18.41 4.96
C ALA A 18 4.93 17.03 5.18
N LEU A 19 5.68 15.95 4.95
CA LEU A 19 5.22 14.59 5.23
C LEU A 19 4.86 14.42 6.72
N LEU A 20 5.71 14.90 7.63
CA LEU A 20 5.47 14.81 9.07
C LEU A 20 4.21 15.60 9.51
N LYS A 21 4.03 16.82 8.97
CA LYS A 21 2.82 17.66 9.17
C LYS A 21 1.56 16.87 8.82
N HIS A 22 1.55 16.23 7.65
CA HIS A 22 0.39 15.48 7.17
C HIS A 22 0.13 14.20 7.97
N LEU A 23 1.15 13.38 8.23
CA LEU A 23 1.03 12.11 8.96
C LEU A 23 0.59 12.29 10.42
N SER A 24 1.02 13.39 11.05
CA SER A 24 0.70 13.71 12.45
C SER A 24 -0.59 14.53 12.60
N GLY A 25 -1.00 15.23 11.53
CA GLY A 25 -2.13 16.15 11.49
C GLY A 25 -3.32 15.59 10.72
N GLY A 26 -3.64 16.18 9.56
CA GLY A 26 -4.87 15.91 8.81
C GLY A 26 -5.07 14.43 8.47
N LEU A 27 -4.04 13.74 7.96
CA LEU A 27 -4.18 12.32 7.61
C LEU A 27 -4.50 11.46 8.83
N ARG A 28 -3.98 11.79 10.01
CA ARG A 28 -4.23 11.02 11.24
C ARG A 28 -5.71 10.95 11.60
N GLN A 29 -6.48 11.99 11.27
CA GLN A 29 -7.89 12.08 11.61
C GLN A 29 -8.79 11.35 10.61
N HIS A 30 -8.34 11.21 9.37
CA HIS A 30 -9.18 10.77 8.25
C HIS A 30 -8.74 9.45 7.61
N VAL A 31 -7.49 9.02 7.83
CA VAL A 31 -6.88 7.87 7.15
C VAL A 31 -6.39 6.87 8.17
N ASN A 32 -6.79 5.61 8.01
CA ASN A 32 -6.39 4.55 8.94
C ASN A 32 -4.85 4.33 8.90
N PRO A 33 -4.26 3.75 9.96
CA PRO A 33 -2.80 3.60 10.05
C PRO A 33 -2.16 2.85 8.88
N SER A 34 -2.76 1.76 8.40
CA SER A 34 -2.21 0.97 7.27
C SER A 34 -2.16 1.79 5.98
N GLN A 35 -3.21 2.56 5.66
CA GLN A 35 -3.22 3.43 4.49
C GLN A 35 -2.28 4.63 4.64
N ARG A 36 -2.09 5.15 5.85
CA ARG A 36 -1.06 6.18 6.12
C ARG A 36 0.36 5.66 5.95
N LEU A 37 0.62 4.41 6.35
CA LEU A 37 1.90 3.76 6.10
C LEU A 37 2.17 3.65 4.59
N ASP A 38 1.15 3.32 3.80
CA ASP A 38 1.27 3.28 2.34
C ASP A 38 1.55 4.65 1.71
N LEU A 39 0.88 5.71 2.18
CA LEU A 39 1.15 7.09 1.76
C LEU A 39 2.56 7.55 2.16
N MET A 40 3.04 7.17 3.35
CA MET A 40 4.42 7.42 3.78
C MET A 40 5.42 6.73 2.85
N LEU A 41 5.21 5.44 2.55
CA LEU A 41 6.07 4.69 1.63
C LEU A 41 6.05 5.25 0.20
N LEU A 42 4.91 5.77 -0.26
CA LEU A 42 4.81 6.50 -1.52
C LEU A 42 5.70 7.76 -1.50
N ALA A 43 5.57 8.58 -0.45
CA ALA A 43 6.33 9.82 -0.29
C ALA A 43 7.85 9.58 -0.14
N LEU A 44 8.24 8.46 0.50
CA LEU A 44 9.63 8.02 0.61
C LEU A 44 10.18 7.41 -0.69
N GLY A 45 9.34 7.19 -1.70
CA GLY A 45 9.74 6.60 -2.98
C GLY A 45 9.85 5.08 -2.97
N GLU A 46 9.37 4.41 -1.92
CA GLU A 46 9.38 2.96 -1.75
C GLU A 46 8.15 2.24 -2.33
N LYS A 47 7.11 3.03 -2.64
CA LYS A 47 5.93 2.58 -3.40
C LYS A 47 5.73 3.50 -4.61
N PRO A 48 5.34 2.94 -5.77
CA PRO A 48 5.01 3.75 -6.95
C PRO A 48 3.59 4.36 -6.88
N GLY A 49 2.70 3.74 -6.10
CA GLY A 49 1.32 4.19 -5.88
C GLY A 49 0.80 3.81 -4.50
N ALA A 50 -0.22 4.51 -4.04
CA ALA A 50 -0.96 4.24 -2.82
C ALA A 50 -2.47 4.38 -3.05
N LEU A 51 -3.26 3.60 -2.33
CA LEU A 51 -4.72 3.58 -2.39
C LEU A 51 -5.29 3.82 -1.00
N VAL A 52 -6.18 4.80 -0.89
CA VAL A 52 -7.00 5.05 0.30
C VAL A 52 -8.44 4.64 -0.04
N ILE A 53 -8.97 3.67 0.69
CA ILE A 53 -10.33 3.12 0.49
C ILE A 53 -11.24 3.64 1.59
N GLY A 54 -12.46 4.03 1.23
CA GLY A 54 -13.45 4.51 2.21
C GLY A 54 -13.19 5.94 2.61
N VAL A 55 -12.76 6.74 1.62
CA VAL A 55 -12.51 8.16 1.81
C VAL A 55 -13.84 8.85 2.08
N GLU A 56 -13.92 9.57 3.19
CA GLU A 56 -15.07 10.42 3.49
C GLU A 56 -14.90 11.76 2.77
N ALA A 57 -15.99 12.46 2.47
CA ALA A 57 -15.93 13.74 1.75
C ALA A 57 -14.98 14.78 2.39
N GLY A 58 -14.82 14.76 3.72
CA GLY A 58 -13.89 15.64 4.44
C GLY A 58 -12.41 15.25 4.30
N ALA A 59 -12.12 14.01 3.92
CA ALA A 59 -10.76 13.49 3.76
C ALA A 59 -10.15 13.82 2.40
N VAL A 60 -10.96 14.00 1.35
CA VAL A 60 -10.48 14.30 -0.01
C VAL A 60 -9.61 15.57 -0.05
N PRO A 61 -10.04 16.72 0.50
CA PRO A 61 -9.20 17.93 0.47
C PRO A 61 -7.86 17.75 1.20
N VAL A 62 -7.84 16.95 2.27
CA VAL A 62 -6.61 16.65 3.04
C VAL A 62 -5.65 15.79 2.21
N LEU A 63 -6.17 14.81 1.46
CA LEU A 63 -5.39 13.95 0.58
C LEU A 63 -4.87 14.72 -0.66
N GLU A 64 -5.66 15.66 -1.19
CA GLU A 64 -5.24 16.56 -2.27
C GLU A 64 -4.14 17.53 -1.79
N GLU A 65 -4.28 18.12 -0.60
CA GLU A 65 -3.22 18.96 0.01
C GLU A 65 -1.95 18.14 0.25
N PHE A 66 -2.07 16.90 0.74
CA PHE A 66 -0.94 15.98 0.87
C PHE A 66 -0.23 15.73 -0.46
N CYS A 67 -0.98 15.48 -1.53
CA CYS A 67 -0.38 15.27 -2.85
C CYS A 67 0.28 16.53 -3.38
N HIS A 68 -0.35 17.70 -3.20
CA HIS A 68 0.21 18.97 -3.63
C HIS A 68 1.52 19.31 -2.90
N ASP A 69 1.54 19.21 -1.57
CA ASP A 69 2.71 19.55 -0.74
C ASP A 69 3.91 18.63 -1.00
N LEU A 70 3.68 17.43 -1.53
CA LEU A 70 4.71 16.42 -1.81
C LEU A 70 4.97 16.18 -3.30
N ASP A 71 4.42 17.02 -4.18
CA ASP A 71 4.56 16.90 -5.64
C ASP A 71 4.16 15.52 -6.17
N LEU A 72 3.00 15.03 -5.71
CA LEU A 72 2.38 13.78 -6.13
C LEU A 72 1.16 14.05 -7.02
N HIS A 73 0.81 13.06 -7.82
CA HIS A 73 -0.41 13.06 -8.62
C HIS A 73 -1.49 12.24 -7.94
N SER A 74 -2.74 12.64 -8.12
CA SER A 74 -3.89 11.91 -7.60
C SER A 74 -5.00 11.75 -8.62
N ALA A 75 -5.83 10.73 -8.38
CA ALA A 75 -7.13 10.56 -9.00
C ALA A 75 -8.13 10.13 -7.92
N VAL A 76 -9.34 10.68 -7.99
CA VAL A 76 -10.46 10.27 -7.13
C VAL A 76 -11.43 9.49 -8.01
N ASP A 77 -11.73 8.25 -7.61
CA ASP A 77 -12.84 7.53 -8.20
C ASP A 77 -14.05 7.64 -7.28
N TYR A 78 -15.09 8.28 -7.81
CA TYR A 78 -16.40 8.42 -7.19
C TYR A 78 -17.29 7.22 -7.47
N GLY A 79 -16.74 5.99 -7.48
CA GLY A 79 -17.50 4.75 -7.70
C GLY A 79 -18.57 4.87 -8.78
N GLN A 80 -18.22 5.47 -9.93
CA GLN A 80 -19.24 5.97 -10.87
C GLN A 80 -20.01 4.84 -11.58
N ASN A 81 -21.32 5.06 -11.69
CA ASN A 81 -22.29 4.41 -12.58
C ASN A 81 -22.59 2.91 -12.39
N ARG A 82 -23.02 2.51 -11.18
CA ARG A 82 -23.91 1.34 -11.05
C ARG A 82 -25.34 1.78 -10.79
N SER A 83 -26.26 1.18 -11.55
CA SER A 83 -27.68 1.51 -11.49
C SER A 83 -28.21 1.40 -10.05
N LEU A 84 -29.21 2.20 -9.70
CA LEU A 84 -29.90 2.08 -8.40
C LEU A 84 -30.37 0.64 -8.11
N VAL A 85 -30.57 -0.17 -9.16
CA VAL A 85 -30.96 -1.58 -9.08
C VAL A 85 -29.81 -2.47 -8.59
N ASP A 86 -28.58 -2.26 -9.08
CA ASP A 86 -27.40 -3.02 -8.64
C ASP A 86 -27.04 -2.73 -7.18
N ARG A 87 -27.25 -1.49 -6.72
CA ARG A 87 -27.06 -1.07 -5.32
C ARG A 87 -28.03 -1.75 -4.34
N VAL A 88 -29.20 -2.17 -4.82
CA VAL A 88 -30.25 -2.79 -3.98
C VAL A 88 -30.13 -4.32 -3.96
N LEU A 89 -29.60 -4.93 -5.03
CA LEU A 89 -29.58 -6.40 -5.18
C LEU A 89 -28.34 -7.10 -4.63
N ARG A 90 -27.22 -6.40 -4.41
CA ARG A 90 -25.98 -7.00 -3.86
C ARG A 90 -25.69 -6.48 -2.44
N ARG A 91 -25.55 -7.42 -1.50
CA ARG A 91 -25.37 -7.20 -0.04
C ARG A 91 -23.96 -6.77 0.39
N ASP A 92 -23.07 -6.41 -0.53
CA ASP A 92 -21.67 -6.14 -0.22
C ASP A 92 -21.41 -4.62 -0.20
N THR A 93 -21.22 -4.07 0.99
CA THR A 93 -21.12 -2.62 1.23
C THR A 93 -19.75 -2.04 0.89
N ARG A 94 -18.81 -2.88 0.44
CA ARG A 94 -17.46 -2.47 0.01
C ARG A 94 -17.47 -1.62 -1.27
N PHE A 95 -18.54 -1.69 -2.06
CA PHE A 95 -18.67 -1.04 -3.37
C PHE A 95 -19.19 0.41 -3.35
N LEU A 96 -19.47 0.98 -2.18
CA LEU A 96 -19.98 2.36 -2.01
C LEU A 96 -18.92 3.35 -1.50
N LYS A 97 -17.68 2.89 -1.36
CA LYS A 97 -16.62 3.64 -0.73
C LYS A 97 -15.80 4.39 -1.78
N GLU A 98 -15.73 5.71 -1.65
CA GLU A 98 -14.85 6.52 -2.49
C GLU A 98 -13.40 6.07 -2.30
N CYS A 99 -12.67 6.01 -3.42
CA CYS A 99 -11.29 5.57 -3.44
C CYS A 99 -10.41 6.70 -3.95
N PHE A 100 -9.29 6.92 -3.27
CA PHE A 100 -8.30 7.93 -3.64
C PHE A 100 -6.99 7.24 -4.00
N PHE A 101 -6.56 7.46 -5.23
CA PHE A 101 -5.31 6.94 -5.77
C PHE A 101 -4.28 8.05 -5.77
N ALA A 102 -3.09 7.78 -5.24
CA ALA A 102 -1.96 8.70 -5.24
C ALA A 102 -0.74 8.03 -5.89
N ALA A 103 0.02 8.76 -6.70
CA ALA A 103 1.20 8.25 -7.38
C ALA A 103 2.28 9.32 -7.56
N ARG A 104 3.54 8.89 -7.71
CA ARG A 104 4.66 9.80 -7.96
C ARG A 104 4.73 10.33 -9.39
N CYS A 105 4.09 9.64 -10.34
CA CYS A 105 4.07 10.05 -11.73
C CYS A 105 2.66 9.87 -12.31
N ARG A 106 2.32 10.74 -13.25
CA ARG A 106 0.98 10.78 -13.86
C ARG A 106 0.71 9.54 -14.71
N GLU A 107 1.74 8.99 -15.34
CA GLU A 107 1.65 7.76 -16.14
C GLU A 107 1.15 6.59 -15.31
N ARG A 108 1.47 6.55 -14.01
CA ARG A 108 0.98 5.50 -13.12
C ARG A 108 -0.54 5.49 -13.02
N LEU A 109 -1.18 6.67 -13.00
CA LEU A 109 -2.64 6.79 -12.94
C LEU A 109 -3.32 6.24 -14.20
N SER A 110 -2.61 6.18 -15.34
CA SER A 110 -3.15 5.56 -16.58
C SER A 110 -3.20 4.04 -16.54
N LEU A 111 -2.62 3.39 -15.53
CA LEU A 111 -2.80 1.96 -15.30
C LEU A 111 -4.18 1.64 -14.72
N LEU A 112 -4.87 2.62 -14.14
CA LEU A 112 -6.22 2.43 -13.61
C LEU A 112 -7.18 2.22 -14.79
N ASP A 113 -7.87 1.08 -14.77
CA ASP A 113 -8.77 0.66 -15.84
C ASP A 113 -10.22 0.93 -15.42
N PRO A 114 -10.92 1.92 -16.00
CA PRO A 114 -12.23 2.36 -15.53
C PRO A 114 -13.36 1.30 -15.63
N ASP A 115 -13.09 0.15 -16.26
CA ASP A 115 -14.10 -0.90 -16.49
C ASP A 115 -14.23 -1.90 -15.33
N GLY A 116 -13.50 -1.72 -14.22
CA GLY A 116 -13.48 -2.71 -13.14
C GLY A 116 -14.39 -2.44 -11.94
N ASP A 117 -14.63 -3.50 -11.18
CA ASP A 117 -15.57 -3.54 -10.06
C ASP A 117 -14.99 -3.00 -8.73
N PHE A 118 -13.67 -2.97 -8.59
CA PHE A 118 -12.98 -2.64 -7.35
C PHE A 118 -12.49 -1.19 -7.40
N CYS A 119 -13.11 -0.29 -6.64
CA CYS A 119 -12.78 1.14 -6.69
C CYS A 119 -12.86 1.73 -8.12
N GLY A 120 -13.74 1.18 -8.98
CA GLY A 120 -13.85 1.55 -10.39
C GLY A 120 -12.67 1.09 -11.25
N THR A 121 -11.90 0.10 -10.77
CA THR A 121 -10.80 -0.53 -11.50
C THR A 121 -10.73 -2.04 -11.31
N THR A 122 -10.02 -2.74 -12.20
CA THR A 122 -9.84 -4.20 -12.08
C THR A 122 -8.82 -4.51 -10.97
N ASP A 123 -8.91 -5.69 -10.35
CA ASP A 123 -7.95 -6.11 -9.32
C ASP A 123 -6.52 -6.15 -9.88
N ARG A 124 -6.40 -6.60 -11.14
CA ARG A 124 -5.13 -6.59 -11.89
C ARG A 124 -4.57 -5.18 -12.04
N ALA A 125 -5.34 -4.25 -12.59
CA ALA A 125 -4.95 -2.85 -12.76
C ALA A 125 -4.59 -2.19 -11.43
N THR A 126 -5.31 -2.52 -10.35
CA THR A 126 -5.01 -2.06 -8.99
C THR A 126 -3.67 -2.58 -8.51
N GLY A 127 -3.41 -3.89 -8.64
CA GLY A 127 -2.14 -4.49 -8.24
C GLY A 127 -0.96 -3.92 -9.03
N GLU A 128 -1.13 -3.79 -10.35
CA GLU A 128 -0.15 -3.15 -11.24
C GLU A 128 0.10 -1.70 -10.84
N PHE A 129 -0.94 -0.91 -10.54
CA PHE A 129 -0.83 0.46 -10.03
C PHE A 129 -0.06 0.53 -8.69
N LEU A 130 -0.38 -0.34 -7.74
CA LEU A 130 0.27 -0.38 -6.42
C LEU A 130 1.72 -0.91 -6.47
N GLY A 131 2.11 -1.53 -7.58
CA GLY A 131 3.47 -2.04 -7.79
C GLY A 131 3.67 -3.43 -7.20
N TYR A 132 2.63 -4.25 -7.27
CA TYR A 132 2.73 -5.64 -6.85
C TYR A 132 3.52 -6.43 -7.89
N PRO A 133 4.31 -7.44 -7.48
CA PRO A 133 4.95 -8.34 -8.42
C PRO A 133 3.89 -9.05 -9.28
N ASP A 134 4.16 -9.23 -10.57
CA ASP A 134 3.24 -9.88 -11.53
C ASP A 134 2.67 -11.20 -10.99
N ARG A 135 3.52 -12.01 -10.36
CA ARG A 135 3.13 -13.28 -9.71
C ARG A 135 2.01 -13.10 -8.69
N ALA A 136 2.11 -12.06 -7.86
CA ALA A 136 1.10 -11.75 -6.85
C ALA A 136 -0.18 -11.22 -7.51
N VAL A 137 -0.05 -10.43 -8.58
CA VAL A 137 -1.19 -9.94 -9.36
C VAL A 137 -1.97 -11.10 -9.98
N ASP A 138 -1.27 -12.04 -10.64
CA ASP A 138 -1.86 -13.22 -11.27
C ASP A 138 -2.56 -14.11 -10.21
N LEU A 139 -1.93 -14.29 -9.05
CA LEU A 139 -2.50 -15.05 -7.93
C LEU A 139 -3.84 -14.50 -7.44
N TYR A 140 -4.00 -13.18 -7.36
CA TYR A 140 -5.28 -12.55 -6.98
C TYR A 140 -6.32 -12.59 -8.10
N ALA A 141 -5.90 -12.59 -9.36
CA ALA A 141 -6.82 -12.64 -10.51
C ALA A 141 -7.44 -14.02 -10.71
N ASP A 142 -6.71 -15.08 -10.36
CA ASP A 142 -7.09 -16.48 -10.64
C ASP A 142 -7.74 -17.21 -9.43
N SER A 143 -7.89 -16.59 -8.26
CA SER A 143 -8.09 -17.35 -7.02
C SER A 143 -9.49 -17.97 -6.84
N GLU A 144 -9.61 -19.27 -7.11
CA GLU A 144 -10.50 -20.20 -6.38
C GLU A 144 -9.91 -20.60 -5.01
N THR A 145 -8.64 -20.29 -4.74
CA THR A 145 -7.89 -20.64 -3.53
C THR A 145 -7.86 -19.52 -2.49
N ALA A 146 -7.26 -19.76 -1.32
CA ALA A 146 -7.07 -18.77 -0.25
C ALA A 146 -5.58 -18.38 -0.14
N PRO A 147 -5.07 -17.46 -1.00
CA PRO A 147 -3.65 -17.20 -1.16
C PRO A 147 -2.92 -16.82 0.13
N ALA A 148 -3.59 -16.09 1.02
CA ALA A 148 -3.03 -15.65 2.29
C ALA A 148 -2.70 -16.81 3.23
N GLN A 149 -3.53 -17.86 3.22
CA GLN A 149 -3.31 -19.03 4.08
C GLN A 149 -2.11 -19.83 3.58
N GLU A 150 -2.07 -20.16 2.28
CA GLU A 150 -0.96 -20.93 1.69
C GLU A 150 0.38 -20.20 1.83
N ALA A 151 0.40 -18.88 1.61
CA ALA A 151 1.60 -18.08 1.80
C ALA A 151 2.05 -18.05 3.27
N SER A 152 1.11 -18.03 4.21
CA SER A 152 1.40 -18.07 5.65
C SER A 152 1.93 -19.42 6.09
N GLU A 153 1.32 -20.53 5.65
CA GLU A 153 1.81 -21.89 5.91
C GLU A 153 3.24 -22.06 5.38
N LYS A 154 3.50 -21.59 4.15
CA LYS A 154 4.85 -21.60 3.58
C LYS A 154 5.84 -20.75 4.37
N ALA A 155 5.43 -19.59 4.87
CA ALA A 155 6.27 -18.74 5.71
C ALA A 155 6.60 -19.39 7.06
N GLU A 156 5.66 -20.14 7.65
CA GLU A 156 5.88 -20.93 8.87
C GLU A 156 6.89 -22.06 8.64
N GLU A 157 6.80 -22.81 7.53
CA GLU A 157 7.82 -23.80 7.15
C GLU A 157 9.22 -23.16 6.99
N MET A 158 9.27 -21.96 6.39
CA MET A 158 10.52 -21.22 6.21
C MET A 158 11.11 -20.72 7.54
N LEU A 159 10.26 -20.41 8.52
CA LEU A 159 10.68 -20.08 9.87
C LEU A 159 11.28 -21.30 10.59
N GLU A 160 10.65 -22.48 10.48
CA GLU A 160 11.13 -23.72 11.08
C GLU A 160 12.50 -24.15 10.53
N THR A 161 12.74 -23.90 9.23
CA THR A 161 14.02 -24.18 8.56
C THR A 161 15.08 -23.09 8.75
N GLY A 162 14.72 -21.95 9.36
CA GLY A 162 15.61 -20.80 9.56
C GLY A 162 15.93 -20.01 8.28
N ALA A 163 15.16 -20.21 7.20
CA ALA A 163 15.29 -19.42 5.98
C ALA A 163 14.82 -17.96 6.17
N VAL A 164 13.90 -17.75 7.12
CA VAL A 164 13.46 -16.43 7.61
C VAL A 164 13.38 -16.47 9.13
N ASP A 165 13.43 -15.32 9.78
CA ASP A 165 13.23 -15.21 11.23
C ASP A 165 11.92 -14.46 11.58
N GLN A 166 11.61 -14.39 12.88
CA GLN A 166 10.42 -13.69 13.38
C GLN A 166 10.46 -12.17 13.12
N ALA A 167 11.64 -11.56 13.07
CA ALA A 167 11.77 -10.14 12.77
C ALA A 167 11.45 -9.87 11.29
N ASP A 168 11.86 -10.77 10.41
CA ASP A 168 11.56 -10.73 8.98
C ASP A 168 10.06 -10.81 8.71
N LEU A 169 9.35 -11.76 9.34
CA LEU A 169 7.90 -11.86 9.20
C LEU A 169 7.19 -10.61 9.75
N ARG A 170 7.63 -10.08 10.90
CA ARG A 170 7.09 -8.82 11.45
C ARG A 170 7.25 -7.65 10.50
N ARG A 171 8.38 -7.52 9.78
CA ARG A 171 8.63 -6.41 8.84
C ARG A 171 7.65 -6.41 7.66
N THR A 172 7.09 -7.57 7.31
CA THR A 172 6.16 -7.70 6.16
C THR A 172 4.91 -6.82 6.26
N ARG A 173 4.62 -6.26 7.44
CA ARG A 173 3.59 -5.22 7.62
C ARG A 173 3.77 -3.96 6.75
N THR A 174 4.96 -3.74 6.20
CA THR A 174 5.28 -2.66 5.24
C THR A 174 4.98 -3.04 3.79
N VAL A 175 4.43 -4.24 3.56
CA VAL A 175 4.01 -4.76 2.27
C VAL A 175 2.49 -4.88 2.27
N SER A 176 1.86 -4.54 1.14
CA SER A 176 0.40 -4.49 1.02
C SER A 176 -0.17 -5.60 0.11
N TYR A 177 0.64 -6.59 -0.25
CA TYR A 177 0.26 -7.74 -1.06
C TYR A 177 0.67 -9.05 -0.37
N VAL A 178 -0.09 -10.11 -0.61
CA VAL A 178 0.29 -11.48 -0.26
C VAL A 178 1.19 -12.03 -1.36
N PRO A 179 2.41 -12.49 -1.05
CA PRO A 179 3.26 -13.14 -2.05
C PRO A 179 2.71 -14.53 -2.42
N CYS A 180 3.03 -15.04 -3.62
CA CYS A 180 2.80 -16.45 -3.94
C CYS A 180 3.45 -17.37 -2.91
N PRO A 181 2.87 -18.56 -2.63
CA PRO A 181 3.39 -19.53 -1.66
C PRO A 181 4.65 -20.28 -2.15
N GLU A 182 5.50 -19.58 -2.90
CA GLU A 182 6.80 -20.04 -3.37
C GLU A 182 7.90 -19.42 -2.50
N THR A 183 8.94 -20.19 -2.19
CA THR A 183 10.06 -19.73 -1.36
C THR A 183 10.66 -18.42 -1.87
N GLN A 184 10.92 -18.30 -3.17
CA GLN A 184 11.53 -17.09 -3.73
C GLN A 184 10.59 -15.88 -3.61
N SER A 185 9.29 -16.07 -3.83
CA SER A 185 8.29 -14.99 -3.72
C SER A 185 8.20 -14.45 -2.29
N ILE A 186 8.27 -15.32 -1.28
CA ILE A 186 8.32 -14.93 0.13
C ILE A 186 9.63 -14.20 0.47
N LEU A 187 10.78 -14.70 -0.01
CA LEU A 187 12.07 -14.01 0.20
C LEU A 187 12.08 -12.62 -0.45
N ASP A 188 11.56 -12.48 -1.66
CA ASP A 188 11.45 -11.19 -2.35
C ASP A 188 10.55 -10.20 -1.58
N CYS A 189 9.46 -10.71 -0.98
CA CYS A 189 8.59 -9.95 -0.09
C CYS A 189 9.33 -9.49 1.18
N VAL A 190 10.07 -10.39 1.83
CA VAL A 190 10.87 -10.07 3.04
C VAL A 190 11.95 -9.03 2.73
N GLU A 191 12.67 -9.15 1.62
CA GLU A 191 13.69 -8.17 1.24
C GLU A 191 13.09 -6.81 0.91
N THR A 192 11.94 -6.78 0.25
CA THR A 192 11.16 -5.54 0.06
C THR A 192 10.76 -4.93 1.40
N ALA A 193 10.28 -5.75 2.33
CA ALA A 193 9.87 -5.31 3.67
C ALA A 193 11.04 -4.73 4.48
N LYS A 194 12.23 -5.37 4.42
CA LYS A 194 13.46 -4.87 5.04
C LYS A 194 13.87 -3.51 4.48
N ARG A 195 13.88 -3.37 3.15
CA ARG A 195 14.22 -2.10 2.49
C ARG A 195 13.28 -0.97 2.94
N ARG A 196 11.98 -1.24 2.96
CA ARG A 196 10.94 -0.30 3.40
C ARG A 196 11.08 0.08 4.87
N THR A 197 11.33 -0.91 5.73
CA THR A 197 11.57 -0.68 7.16
C THR A 197 12.76 0.26 7.37
N ARG A 198 13.88 0.03 6.68
CA ARG A 198 15.06 0.91 6.75
C ARG A 198 14.76 2.34 6.29
N ALA A 199 13.94 2.50 5.24
CA ALA A 199 13.55 3.82 4.76
C ALA A 199 12.70 4.57 5.79
N ILE A 200 11.82 3.86 6.50
CA ILE A 200 11.00 4.41 7.59
C ILE A 200 11.88 4.78 8.79
N GLU A 201 12.75 3.88 9.24
CA GLU A 201 13.69 4.13 10.34
C GLU A 201 14.60 5.33 10.06
N ALA A 202 15.14 5.42 8.83
CA ALA A 202 15.98 6.54 8.42
C ALA A 202 15.20 7.88 8.37
N PHE A 203 13.90 7.84 8.05
CA PHE A 203 13.05 9.02 8.13
C PHE A 203 12.85 9.45 9.58
N ASP A 204 12.48 8.52 10.45
CA ASP A 204 12.24 8.77 11.87
C ASP A 204 13.51 9.31 12.57
N GLU A 205 14.67 8.72 12.30
CA GLU A 205 15.97 9.20 12.80
C GLU A 205 16.28 10.62 12.31
N ARG A 206 16.08 10.89 11.01
CA ARG A 206 16.43 12.19 10.42
C ARG A 206 15.58 13.34 10.94
N PHE A 207 14.32 13.07 11.26
CA PHE A 207 13.36 14.09 11.71
C PHE A 207 13.09 14.04 13.22
N ASP A 208 13.84 13.23 13.97
CA ASP A 208 13.73 13.06 15.42
C ASP A 208 12.27 12.79 15.84
N THR A 209 11.70 11.72 15.27
CA THR A 209 10.29 11.35 15.41
C THR A 209 10.11 9.84 15.46
N GLU A 210 8.92 9.38 15.84
CA GLU A 210 8.53 7.95 15.92
C GLU A 210 7.26 7.67 15.10
N VAL A 211 6.94 8.54 14.13
CA VAL A 211 5.68 8.44 13.38
C VAL A 211 5.68 7.19 12.51
N GLY A 212 6.80 6.89 11.87
CA GLY A 212 6.98 5.68 11.07
C GLY A 212 6.85 4.41 11.88
N GLU A 213 7.57 4.31 13.00
CA GLU A 213 7.52 3.19 13.94
C GLU A 213 6.08 2.94 14.44
N ARG A 214 5.37 3.99 14.86
CA ARG A 214 3.97 3.86 15.33
C ARG A 214 3.02 3.40 14.23
N LEU A 215 3.23 3.83 12.98
CA LEU A 215 2.44 3.36 11.84
C LEU A 215 2.72 1.88 11.55
N MET A 216 3.99 1.46 11.62
CA MET A 216 4.38 0.06 11.53
C MET A 216 3.72 -0.75 12.65
N ASP A 217 3.75 -0.34 13.90
CA ASP A 217 3.13 -1.08 15.01
C ASP A 217 1.60 -1.17 14.95
N SER A 218 0.97 -0.25 14.23
CA SER A 218 -0.46 -0.31 13.97
C SER A 218 -0.84 -1.18 12.76
N ALA A 219 0.14 -1.57 11.95
CA ALA A 219 -0.06 -2.36 10.74
C ALA A 219 0.12 -3.85 11.03
N LYS A 220 -0.71 -4.67 10.38
CA LYS A 220 -0.63 -6.13 10.49
C LYS A 220 0.39 -6.70 9.50
N PRO A 221 1.22 -7.67 9.91
CA PRO A 221 2.01 -8.45 8.97
C PRO A 221 1.14 -9.13 7.91
N VAL A 222 1.64 -9.22 6.67
CA VAL A 222 0.94 -9.97 5.61
C VAL A 222 1.29 -11.46 5.61
N LEU A 223 2.35 -11.85 6.32
CA LEU A 223 2.77 -13.23 6.51
C LEU A 223 2.80 -13.61 8.00
N GLY A 224 2.30 -14.80 8.30
CA GLY A 224 2.34 -15.42 9.62
C GLY A 224 1.05 -15.24 10.42
N ALA A 225 0.73 -16.22 11.26
CA ALA A 225 -0.39 -16.14 12.18
C ALA A 225 -0.07 -15.18 13.32
N GLU A 226 -0.84 -14.11 13.49
CA GLU A 226 -1.02 -13.48 14.80
C GLU A 226 -1.69 -14.52 15.71
N ARG A 227 -0.89 -15.38 16.38
CA ARG A 227 -1.37 -16.23 17.47
C ARG A 227 -1.47 -15.42 18.75
#